data_AF-A0A2S2NK41-F1
#
_entry.id   AF-A0A2S2NK41-F1
#
_cell.length_a   1.000
_cell.length_b   1.000
_cell.length_c   1.000
_cell.angle_alpha   90.00
_cell.angle_beta   90.00
_cell.angle_gamma   90.00
#
_symmetry.space_group_name_H-M   'P 1'
#
loop_
_entity.id
_entity.type
_entity.pdbx_description
1 polymer ?
#
loop_
_entity_poly.entity_id
_entity_poly.type
_entity_poly.pdbx_seq_one_letter_code
_entity_poly.pdbx_strand_id
1 'polypeptide(L)'
;MSTFGLIAHVLSTGKYPEEFLEAVARNNKREKMRLDRVKQFTEDEQELIKGSFDYIVLNYYSSVKVRPMTDEEFAAEPNRKKRDRGYFMDVHSTTQTEVFEGFLNCLKWINEKLNNPKIFIGENGFPEEDGIDESEKKIEYHTVSYI
;
A
#
# COMPACT_ATOMS: atom_id res chain seq x y z
N MET A 1 -6.58 3.45 -2.26
CA MET A 1 -5.11 3.31 -2.37
C MET A 1 -4.45 2.72 -1.10
N SER A 2 -3.36 1.96 -1.28
CA SER A 2 -2.47 1.51 -0.18
C SER A 2 -1.58 2.65 0.33
N THR A 3 -1.08 2.57 1.57
CA THR A 3 -0.14 3.58 2.13
C THR A 3 1.13 3.70 1.29
N PHE A 4 1.65 2.56 0.84
CA PHE A 4 2.80 2.48 -0.04
C PHE A 4 2.58 3.24 -1.37
N GLY A 5 1.45 2.98 -2.04
CA GLY A 5 1.11 3.65 -3.30
C GLY A 5 0.94 5.15 -3.12
N LEU A 6 0.37 5.58 -1.99
CA LEU A 6 0.21 6.99 -1.63
C LEU A 6 1.56 7.71 -1.53
N ILE A 7 2.52 7.14 -0.78
CA ILE A 7 3.85 7.74 -0.59
C ILE A 7 4.61 7.79 -1.92
N ALA A 8 4.64 6.69 -2.66
CA ALA A 8 5.33 6.66 -3.95
C ALA A 8 4.72 7.62 -4.97
N HIS A 9 3.39 7.80 -4.99
CA HIS A 9 2.76 8.79 -5.85
C HIS A 9 3.18 10.22 -5.50
N VAL A 10 3.25 10.54 -4.21
CA VAL A 10 3.73 11.84 -3.72
C VAL A 10 5.20 12.06 -4.09
N LEU A 11 6.07 11.06 -3.93
CA LEU A 11 7.47 11.16 -4.36
C LEU A 11 7.60 11.30 -5.89
N SER A 12 6.70 10.70 -6.66
CA SER A 12 6.71 10.77 -8.13
C SER A 12 6.21 12.12 -8.66
N THR A 13 5.17 12.67 -8.04
CA THR A 13 4.38 13.78 -8.62
C THR A 13 4.36 15.06 -7.78
N GLY A 14 4.82 15.00 -6.53
CA GLY A 14 4.63 16.03 -5.51
C GLY A 14 3.21 16.09 -4.94
N LYS A 15 2.26 15.31 -5.47
CA LYS A 15 0.82 15.42 -5.18
C LYS A 15 0.25 14.15 -4.58
N TYR A 16 -0.81 14.31 -3.80
CA TYR A 16 -1.68 13.19 -3.48
C TYR A 16 -2.38 12.68 -4.75
N PRO A 17 -2.61 11.36 -4.87
CA PRO A 17 -3.41 10.78 -5.95
C PRO A 17 -4.84 11.31 -5.94
N GLU A 18 -5.38 11.61 -7.11
CA GLU A 18 -6.75 12.11 -7.27
C GLU A 18 -7.79 11.14 -6.67
N GLU A 19 -7.65 9.84 -6.93
CA GLU A 19 -8.55 8.81 -6.38
C GLU A 19 -8.62 8.84 -4.85
N PHE A 20 -7.53 9.20 -4.17
CA PHE A 20 -7.49 9.31 -2.72
C PHE A 20 -8.23 10.56 -2.24
N LEU A 21 -8.02 11.69 -2.91
CA LEU A 21 -8.70 12.95 -2.61
C LEU A 21 -10.21 12.84 -2.83
N GLU A 22 -10.63 12.24 -3.94
CA GLU A 22 -12.03 11.99 -4.27
C GLU A 22 -12.71 11.08 -3.26
N ALA A 23 -12.05 9.99 -2.85
CA ALA A 23 -12.60 9.05 -1.88
C ALA A 23 -12.83 9.73 -0.52
N VAL A 24 -11.87 10.53 -0.05
CA VAL A 24 -11.99 11.31 1.19
C VAL A 24 -13.10 12.36 1.07
N ALA A 25 -13.17 13.09 -0.05
CA ALA A 25 -14.17 14.13 -0.27
C ALA A 25 -15.60 13.55 -0.31
N ARG A 26 -15.78 12.41 -1.00
CA ARG A 26 -17.06 11.68 -1.04
C ARG A 26 -17.53 11.31 0.36
N ASN A 27 -16.63 10.82 1.22
CA ASN A 27 -16.96 10.46 2.60
C ASN A 27 -17.23 11.68 3.48
N ASN A 28 -16.49 12.78 3.30
CA ASN A 28 -16.76 14.04 4.00
C ASN A 28 -18.17 14.53 3.71
N LYS A 29 -18.57 14.51 2.43
CA LYS A 29 -19.91 14.92 2.00
C LYS A 29 -20.99 14.03 2.63
N ARG A 30 -20.80 12.70 2.62
CA ARG A 30 -21.74 11.75 3.22
C ARG A 30 -21.91 11.97 4.73
N GLU A 31 -20.81 12.22 5.44
CA GLU A 31 -20.80 12.46 6.89
C GLU A 31 -21.11 13.92 7.28
N LYS A 32 -21.42 14.79 6.31
CA LYS A 32 -21.63 16.24 6.52
C LYS A 32 -20.47 16.91 7.25
N MET A 33 -19.25 16.43 7.00
CA MET A 33 -18.03 17.03 7.56
C MET A 33 -17.71 18.34 6.85
N ARG A 34 -17.43 19.38 7.63
CA ARG A 34 -17.01 20.71 7.14
C ARG A 34 -15.50 20.94 7.19
N LEU A 35 -14.74 19.95 7.68
CA LEU A 35 -13.29 20.02 7.85
C LEU A 35 -12.58 19.34 6.67
N ASP A 36 -11.54 19.99 6.18
CA ASP A 36 -10.62 19.39 5.21
C ASP A 36 -9.67 18.42 5.91
N ARG A 37 -9.96 17.12 5.79
CA ARG A 37 -9.17 16.05 6.43
C ARG A 37 -7.81 15.82 5.76
N VAL A 38 -7.64 16.26 4.52
CA VAL A 38 -6.39 16.16 3.75
C VAL A 38 -5.99 17.54 3.31
N LYS A 39 -4.95 18.10 3.95
CA LYS A 39 -4.34 19.36 3.50
C LYS A 39 -3.56 19.10 2.22
N GLN A 40 -3.79 19.91 1.20
CA GLN A 40 -3.03 19.85 -0.05
C GLN A 40 -1.66 20.50 0.14
N PHE A 41 -0.66 19.97 -0.55
CA PHE A 41 0.64 20.62 -0.67
C PHE A 41 0.51 21.91 -1.48
N THR A 42 1.19 22.96 -1.05
CA THR A 42 1.45 24.16 -1.85
C THR A 42 2.33 23.83 -3.06
N GLU A 43 2.40 24.71 -4.05
CA GLU A 43 3.26 24.49 -5.22
C GLU A 43 4.74 24.31 -4.82
N ASP A 44 5.23 25.13 -3.90
CA ASP A 44 6.60 25.02 -3.39
C ASP A 44 6.86 23.67 -2.68
N GLU A 45 5.90 23.17 -1.90
CA GLU A 45 6.01 21.86 -1.25
C GLU A 45 5.96 20.70 -2.26
N GLN A 46 5.15 20.82 -3.31
CA GLN A 46 5.07 19.80 -4.37
C GLN A 46 6.41 19.68 -5.08
N GLU A 47 7.02 20.80 -5.47
CA GLU A 47 8.33 20.82 -6.13
C GLU A 47 9.45 20.34 -5.19
N LEU A 48 9.36 20.65 -3.90
CA LEU A 48 10.34 20.19 -2.91
C LEU A 48 10.32 18.66 -2.71
N ILE A 49 9.14 18.04 -2.67
CA ILE A 49 8.98 16.62 -2.34
C ILE A 49 9.18 15.73 -3.58
N LYS A 50 8.83 16.23 -4.76
CA LYS A 50 8.95 15.47 -6.01
C LYS A 50 10.41 15.06 -6.24
N GLY A 51 10.67 13.76 -6.32
CA GLY A 51 12.00 13.20 -6.54
C GLY A 51 12.95 13.33 -5.34
N SER A 52 12.45 13.63 -4.14
CA SER A 52 13.28 13.83 -2.94
C SER A 52 13.79 12.50 -2.33
N PHE A 53 14.52 11.69 -3.11
CA PHE A 53 15.09 10.42 -2.68
C PHE A 53 16.35 10.05 -3.49
N ASP A 54 17.32 9.41 -2.85
CA ASP A 54 18.48 8.81 -3.53
C ASP A 54 18.27 7.32 -3.84
N TYR A 55 17.53 6.63 -2.96
CA TYR A 55 17.12 5.24 -3.08
C TYR A 55 15.85 5.01 -2.26
N ILE A 56 15.12 3.95 -2.60
CA ILE A 56 13.91 3.52 -1.90
C ILE A 56 14.26 2.32 -1.02
N VAL A 57 13.95 2.41 0.27
CA VAL A 57 14.00 1.26 1.17
C VAL A 57 12.61 0.64 1.23
N LEU A 58 12.49 -0.63 0.83
CA LEU A 58 11.24 -1.37 0.83
C LEU A 58 11.27 -2.45 1.91
N ASN A 59 10.30 -2.39 2.81
CA ASN A 59 10.00 -3.48 3.74
C ASN A 59 8.79 -4.22 3.19
N TYR A 60 8.92 -5.53 2.97
CA TYR A 60 7.87 -6.34 2.37
C TYR A 60 7.76 -7.68 3.09
N TYR A 61 6.53 -8.03 3.48
CA TYR A 61 6.25 -9.24 4.27
C TYR A 61 5.15 -10.10 3.67
N SER A 62 4.06 -9.48 3.21
CA SER A 62 2.88 -10.20 2.72
C SER A 62 2.08 -9.36 1.71
N SER A 63 1.21 -10.04 0.98
CA SER A 63 0.12 -9.48 0.18
C SER A 63 -1.23 -9.68 0.88
N VAL A 64 -2.23 -8.92 0.42
CA VAL A 64 -3.63 -9.13 0.78
C VAL A 64 -4.49 -9.02 -0.47
N LYS A 65 -5.49 -9.88 -0.59
CA LYS A 65 -6.47 -9.79 -1.69
C LYS A 65 -7.47 -8.71 -1.37
N VAL A 66 -7.81 -7.89 -2.36
CA VAL A 66 -8.75 -6.79 -2.21
C VAL A 66 -9.81 -6.81 -3.28
N ARG A 67 -11.01 -6.37 -2.90
CA ARG A 67 -12.11 -6.09 -3.83
C ARG A 67 -12.84 -4.83 -3.38
N PRO A 68 -13.51 -4.10 -4.28
CA PRO A 68 -14.42 -3.03 -3.86
C PRO A 68 -15.41 -3.51 -2.81
N MET A 69 -15.71 -2.65 -1.84
CA MET A 69 -16.82 -2.89 -0.91
C MET A 69 -18.16 -2.85 -1.66
N THR A 70 -19.14 -3.65 -1.24
CA THR A 70 -20.53 -3.44 -1.67
C THR A 70 -21.10 -2.18 -1.00
N ASP A 71 -22.23 -1.70 -1.50
CA ASP A 71 -22.91 -0.54 -0.90
C ASP A 71 -23.34 -0.83 0.54
N GLU A 72 -23.77 -2.06 0.84
CA GLU A 72 -24.13 -2.49 2.20
C GLU A 72 -22.92 -2.53 3.13
N GLU A 73 -21.80 -3.13 2.70
CA GLU A 73 -20.56 -3.18 3.47
C GLU A 73 -20.03 -1.76 3.77
N PHE A 74 -20.05 -0.90 2.75
CA PHE A 74 -19.63 0.48 2.88
C PHE A 74 -20.56 1.30 3.79
N ALA A 75 -21.87 1.02 3.73
CA ALA A 75 -22.85 1.66 4.60
C ALA A 75 -22.65 1.26 6.07
N ALA A 76 -22.32 -0.01 6.31
CA ALA A 76 -22.16 -0.61 7.63
C ALA A 76 -20.78 -0.38 8.27
N GLU A 77 -19.72 -0.12 7.49
CA GLU A 77 -18.36 0.03 8.01
C GLU A 77 -18.22 1.23 8.98
N PRO A 78 -17.99 1.01 10.29
CA PRO A 78 -17.87 2.10 11.25
C PRO A 78 -16.54 2.84 11.14
N ASN A 79 -15.49 2.20 10.63
CA ASN A 79 -14.17 2.80 10.51
C ASN A 79 -14.09 3.70 9.28
N ARG A 80 -14.00 5.01 9.52
CA ARG A 80 -13.87 6.02 8.46
C ARG A 80 -12.69 5.76 7.52
N LYS A 81 -11.52 5.38 8.04
CA LYS A 81 -10.33 5.13 7.20
C LYS A 81 -10.55 3.94 6.26
N LYS A 82 -11.29 2.92 6.69
CA LYS A 82 -11.66 1.78 5.83
C LYS A 82 -12.66 2.20 4.74
N ARG A 83 -13.63 3.06 5.07
CA ARG A 83 -14.52 3.67 4.06
C ARG A 83 -13.78 4.57 3.08
N ASP A 84 -12.78 5.33 3.52
CA ASP A 84 -11.95 6.14 2.60
C ASP A 84 -11.16 5.26 1.64
N ARG A 85 -10.72 4.08 2.09
CA ARG A 85 -10.09 3.08 1.22
C ARG A 85 -11.08 2.50 0.21
N GLY A 86 -12.31 2.19 0.64
CA GLY A 86 -13.40 1.73 -0.24
C GLY A 86 -13.29 0.30 -0.74
N TYR A 87 -12.39 -0.51 -0.17
CA TYR A 87 -12.22 -1.92 -0.53
C TYR A 87 -12.19 -2.81 0.72
N PHE A 88 -12.75 -4.00 0.57
CA PHE A 88 -12.62 -5.09 1.52
C PHE A 88 -11.23 -5.72 1.37
N MET A 89 -10.62 -6.16 2.47
CA MET A 89 -9.34 -6.86 2.48
C MET A 89 -9.55 -8.25 3.06
N ASP A 90 -9.21 -9.26 2.27
CA ASP A 90 -9.10 -10.63 2.75
C ASP A 90 -7.64 -10.89 3.13
N VAL A 91 -7.40 -10.97 4.44
CA VAL A 91 -6.08 -11.13 5.04
C VAL A 91 -5.70 -12.60 5.26
N HIS A 92 -6.58 -13.55 4.94
CA HIS A 92 -6.39 -14.96 5.28
C HIS A 92 -6.30 -15.89 4.06
N SER A 93 -6.63 -15.40 2.86
CA SER A 93 -6.68 -16.24 1.64
C SER A 93 -5.49 -16.09 0.70
N THR A 94 -4.40 -15.44 1.15
CA THR A 94 -3.21 -15.25 0.33
C THR A 94 -2.24 -16.42 0.55
N THR A 95 -1.83 -17.07 -0.55
CA THR A 95 -0.83 -18.15 -0.55
C THR A 95 0.60 -17.60 -0.57
N GLN A 96 1.60 -18.41 -0.23
CA GLN A 96 3.01 -17.97 -0.30
C GLN A 96 3.44 -17.57 -1.71
N THR A 97 2.98 -18.27 -2.75
CA THR A 97 3.22 -17.89 -4.15
C THR A 97 2.68 -16.51 -4.46
N GLU A 98 1.46 -16.19 -4.03
CA GLU A 98 0.85 -14.87 -4.24
C GLU A 98 1.54 -13.76 -3.44
N VAL A 99 2.13 -14.09 -2.28
CA VAL A 99 3.02 -13.18 -1.55
C VAL A 99 4.27 -12.87 -2.39
N PHE A 100 4.94 -13.89 -2.92
CA PHE A 100 6.10 -13.68 -3.77
C PHE A 100 5.76 -12.89 -5.06
N GLU A 101 4.67 -13.22 -5.76
CA GLU A 101 4.19 -12.47 -6.92
C GLU A 101 3.89 -11.02 -6.56
N GLY A 102 3.24 -10.79 -5.41
CA GLY A 102 2.96 -9.46 -4.89
C GLY A 102 4.23 -8.65 -4.63
N PHE A 103 5.28 -9.29 -4.11
CA PHE A 103 6.59 -8.64 -3.94
C PHE A 103 7.16 -8.16 -5.28
N LEU A 104 7.19 -9.04 -6.28
CA LEU A 104 7.65 -8.70 -7.63
C LEU A 104 6.82 -7.59 -8.26
N ASN A 105 5.50 -7.63 -8.07
CA ASN A 105 4.59 -6.60 -8.57
C ASN A 105 4.85 -5.25 -7.90
N CYS A 106 5.10 -5.21 -6.59
CA CYS A 106 5.50 -3.99 -5.90
C CYS A 106 6.82 -3.42 -6.48
N LEU A 107 7.83 -4.26 -6.70
CA LEU A 107 9.11 -3.81 -7.27
C LEU A 107 8.95 -3.25 -8.68
N LYS A 108 8.21 -3.94 -9.56
CA LYS A 108 7.91 -3.45 -10.92
C LYS A 108 7.15 -2.14 -10.88
N TRP A 109 6.16 -2.02 -9.99
CA TRP A 109 5.37 -0.81 -9.85
C TRP A 109 6.21 0.38 -9.35
N ILE A 110 7.11 0.19 -8.39
CA ILE A 110 8.08 1.23 -7.95
C ILE A 110 8.93 1.66 -9.14
N ASN A 111 9.49 0.69 -9.86
CA ASN A 111 10.33 0.93 -11.01
C ASN A 111 9.62 1.80 -12.06
N GLU A 112 8.36 1.49 -12.37
CA GLU A 112 7.56 2.28 -13.31
C GLU A 112 7.21 3.68 -12.78
N LYS A 113 6.79 3.80 -11.51
CA LYS A 113 6.28 5.06 -10.95
C LYS A 113 7.36 6.05 -10.54
N LEU A 114 8.54 5.55 -10.17
CA LEU A 114 9.67 6.36 -9.71
C LEU A 114 10.83 6.40 -10.70
N ASN A 115 10.59 6.01 -11.95
CA ASN A 115 11.56 6.06 -13.05
C ASN A 115 12.86 5.30 -12.75
N ASN A 116 12.73 4.00 -12.45
CA ASN A 116 13.82 3.07 -12.16
C ASN A 116 14.75 3.54 -11.03
N PRO A 117 14.24 3.73 -9.80
CA PRO A 117 15.07 4.14 -8.68
C PRO A 117 15.98 2.99 -8.23
N LYS A 118 17.03 3.32 -7.48
CA LYS A 118 17.76 2.32 -6.69
C LYS A 118 16.84 1.81 -5.58
N ILE A 119 16.72 0.50 -5.43
CA ILE A 119 15.88 -0.13 -4.41
C ILE A 119 16.77 -0.96 -3.48
N PHE A 120 16.59 -0.78 -2.17
CA PHE A 120 17.17 -1.61 -1.13
C PHE A 120 16.04 -2.31 -0.37
N ILE A 121 16.15 -3.62 -0.19
CA ILE A 121 15.19 -4.37 0.63
C ILE A 121 15.61 -4.21 2.09
N GLY A 122 14.86 -3.40 2.84
CA GLY A 122 15.15 -3.11 4.24
C GLY A 122 14.77 -4.26 5.15
N GLU A 123 13.59 -4.83 4.91
CA GLU A 123 13.09 -5.98 5.65
C GLU A 123 12.34 -6.93 4.72
N ASN A 124 12.57 -8.23 4.92
CA ASN A 124 11.82 -9.32 4.34
C ASN A 124 11.92 -10.52 5.27
N GLY A 125 10.79 -11.18 5.55
CA GLY A 125 10.80 -12.27 6.52
C GLY A 125 9.47 -12.98 6.67
N PHE A 126 9.56 -14.16 7.27
CA PHE A 126 8.44 -15.03 7.57
C PHE A 126 8.10 -14.94 9.07
N PRO A 127 6.83 -14.74 9.46
CA PRO A 127 6.45 -14.73 10.87
C PRO A 127 6.53 -16.15 11.44
N GLU A 128 7.11 -16.28 12.63
CA GLU A 128 7.21 -17.54 13.38
C GLU A 128 6.81 -17.24 14.83
N GLU A 129 6.02 -18.12 15.44
CA GLU A 129 5.64 -17.99 16.85
C GLU A 129 6.77 -18.49 17.76
N ASP A 130 6.96 -17.83 18.90
CA ASP A 130 7.99 -18.20 19.87
C ASP A 130 7.84 -19.66 20.32
N GLY A 131 8.90 -20.45 20.12
CA GLY A 131 8.92 -21.87 20.50
C GLY A 131 8.28 -22.83 19.49
N ILE A 132 7.82 -22.33 18.34
CA ILE A 132 7.39 -23.14 17.21
C ILE A 132 8.49 -23.10 16.14
N ASP A 133 8.96 -24.27 15.71
CA ASP A 133 9.90 -24.38 14.59
C ASP A 133 9.14 -24.47 13.28
N GLU A 134 9.18 -23.39 12.49
CA GLU A 134 8.64 -23.33 11.13
C GLU A 134 9.76 -23.14 10.10
N SER A 135 10.96 -23.66 10.41
CA SER A 135 12.15 -23.53 9.55
C SER A 135 11.90 -23.92 8.10
N GLU A 136 11.15 -25.00 7.84
CA GLU A 136 10.82 -25.42 6.46
C GLU A 136 10.02 -24.35 5.71
N LYS A 137 8.99 -23.78 6.34
CA LYS A 137 8.16 -22.72 5.72
C LYS A 137 8.93 -21.43 5.54
N LYS A 138 9.82 -21.11 6.49
CA LYS A 138 10.71 -19.94 6.41
C LYS A 138 11.74 -20.10 5.30
N ILE A 139 12.32 -21.30 5.13
CA ILE A 139 13.20 -21.61 4.00
C ILE A 139 12.39 -21.45 2.72
N GLU A 140 11.22 -22.09 2.61
CA GLU A 140 10.33 -22.00 1.46
C GLU A 140 10.08 -20.54 1.08
N TYR A 141 9.67 -19.68 2.03
CA TYR A 141 9.45 -18.24 1.82
C TYR A 141 10.63 -17.53 1.16
N HIS A 142 11.88 -17.80 1.60
CA HIS A 142 13.07 -17.12 1.09
C HIS A 142 13.63 -17.77 -0.18
N THR A 143 13.26 -19.02 -0.46
CA THR A 143 13.73 -19.78 -1.63
C THR A 143 12.66 -19.96 -2.70
N VAL A 144 11.46 -19.35 -2.56
CA VAL A 144 10.44 -19.40 -3.61
C VAL A 144 11.06 -18.91 -4.92
N SER A 145 11.13 -19.82 -5.89
CA SER A 145 11.62 -19.56 -7.23
C SER A 145 10.63 -20.13 -8.23
N TYR A 146 10.27 -19.34 -9.25
CA TYR A 146 9.59 -19.88 -10.42
C TYR A 146 10.56 -20.79 -11.16
N ILE A 147 10.14 -22.03 -11.41
CA ILE A 147 10.66 -22.86 -12.49
C ILE A 147 10.02 -22.39 -13.80
#